data_AF-A0A7J8PDS3-F1
#
_entry.id   AF-A0A7J8PDS3-F1
#
_cell.length_a   1.000
_cell.length_b   1.000
_cell.length_c   1.000
_cell.angle_alpha   90.00
_cell.angle_beta   90.00
_cell.angle_gamma   90.00
#
_symmetry.space_group_name_H-M   'P 1'
#
loop_
_entity.id
_entity.type
_entity.pdbx_description
1 polymer ?
#
loop_
_entity_poly.entity_id
_entity_poly.type
_entity_poly.pdbx_seq_one_letter_code
_entity_poly.pdbx_strand_id
1 'polypeptide(L)'
;MDYAWSHSVISDEFYHKIKQACDFKELNWSTECNALVNQVFDTYSEIDIYNIYDPKCLINTTSSATANKIKFDGLNRVRILAEGYDPCYSPYSEMYFNRPDVQTSIHADSRGEKWVSCKDSILNSYNFSVFSVLPVYEKLIKGKLKIWMYR
;
A
#
# COMPACT_ATOMS: atom_id res chain seq x y z
N MET A 1 -5.94 4.64 -12.50
CA MET A 1 -6.03 3.80 -13.71
C MET A 1 -4.90 4.05 -14.66
N ASP A 2 -4.67 5.28 -15.09
CA ASP A 2 -3.61 5.60 -16.06
C ASP A 2 -2.21 5.14 -15.63
N TYR A 3 -1.89 5.20 -14.33
CA TYR A 3 -0.63 4.66 -13.79
C TYR A 3 -0.52 3.14 -13.98
N ALA A 4 -1.54 2.38 -13.57
CA ALA A 4 -1.59 0.93 -13.74
C ALA A 4 -1.41 0.52 -15.21
N TRP A 5 -2.07 1.23 -16.12
CA TRP A 5 -1.96 0.96 -17.56
C TRP A 5 -0.57 1.33 -18.11
N SER A 6 -0.10 2.56 -17.87
CA SER A 6 1.19 3.04 -18.39
C SER A 6 2.41 2.29 -17.84
N HIS A 7 2.26 1.56 -16.74
CA HIS A 7 3.30 0.74 -16.14
C HIS A 7 3.04 -0.77 -16.34
N SER A 8 2.16 -1.12 -17.28
CA SER A 8 1.88 -2.51 -17.68
C SER A 8 1.34 -3.41 -16.57
N VAL A 9 0.73 -2.83 -15.53
CA VAL A 9 0.00 -3.59 -14.50
C VAL A 9 -1.30 -4.14 -15.09
N ILE A 10 -1.93 -3.41 -16.00
CA ILE A 10 -3.16 -3.85 -16.69
C ILE A 10 -3.01 -3.71 -18.21
N SER A 11 -3.74 -4.54 -18.97
CA SER A 11 -3.72 -4.52 -20.43
C SER A 11 -4.48 -3.33 -21.03
N ASP A 12 -4.16 -3.00 -22.29
CA ASP A 12 -4.85 -1.96 -23.07
C ASP A 12 -6.36 -2.22 -23.17
N GLU A 13 -6.75 -3.47 -23.46
CA GLU A 13 -8.16 -3.88 -23.55
C GLU A 13 -8.89 -3.62 -22.22
N PHE A 14 -8.26 -3.99 -21.10
CA PHE A 14 -8.86 -3.82 -19.79
C PHE A 14 -8.96 -2.34 -19.40
N TYR A 15 -7.92 -1.56 -19.70
CA TYR A 15 -7.94 -0.12 -19.51
C TYR A 15 -9.07 0.55 -20.31
N HIS A 16 -9.25 0.18 -21.58
CA HIS A 16 -10.36 0.69 -22.40
C HIS A 16 -11.73 0.33 -21.82
N LYS A 17 -11.91 -0.91 -21.36
CA LYS A 17 -13.15 -1.35 -20.70
C LYS A 17 -13.46 -0.50 -19.46
N ILE A 18 -12.46 -0.27 -18.61
CA ILE A 18 -12.60 0.60 -17.43
C ILE A 18 -12.98 2.03 -17.83
N LYS A 19 -12.31 2.61 -18.83
CA LYS A 19 -12.58 3.98 -19.28
C LYS A 19 -13.99 4.15 -19.89
N GLN A 20 -14.60 3.08 -20.38
CA GLN A 20 -15.98 3.07 -20.87
C GLN A 20 -17.00 2.93 -19.74
N ALA A 21 -16.71 2.08 -18.75
CA ALA A 21 -17.65 1.77 -17.65
C ALA A 21 -17.58 2.76 -16.47
N CYS A 22 -16.45 3.44 -16.28
CA CYS A 22 -16.19 4.31 -15.14
C CYS A 22 -16.09 5.80 -15.53
N ASP A 23 -16.89 6.64 -14.86
CA ASP A 23 -16.63 8.08 -14.79
C ASP A 23 -15.94 8.44 -13.47
N PHE A 24 -14.63 8.70 -13.53
CA PHE A 24 -13.81 9.04 -12.37
C PHE A 24 -14.03 10.47 -11.84
N LYS A 25 -14.94 11.24 -12.45
CA LYS A 25 -15.39 12.54 -11.92
C LYS A 25 -16.53 12.39 -10.91
N GLU A 26 -17.18 11.23 -10.88
CA GLU A 26 -18.26 10.94 -9.95
C GLU A 26 -17.74 10.30 -8.66
N LEU A 27 -18.42 10.60 -7.55
CA LEU A 27 -18.14 9.98 -6.25
C LEU A 27 -18.76 8.58 -6.12
N ASN A 28 -19.95 8.40 -6.72
CA ASN A 28 -20.71 7.16 -6.63
C ASN A 28 -20.57 6.38 -7.93
N TRP A 29 -19.74 5.35 -7.91
CA TRP A 29 -19.54 4.49 -9.07
C TRP A 29 -20.62 3.40 -9.19
N SER A 30 -20.91 3.01 -10.42
CA SER A 30 -21.79 1.88 -10.71
C SER A 30 -21.20 0.58 -10.16
N THR A 31 -22.05 -0.43 -9.94
CA THR A 31 -21.60 -1.77 -9.54
C THR A 31 -20.59 -2.34 -10.52
N GLU A 32 -20.78 -2.10 -11.82
CA GLU A 32 -19.86 -2.53 -12.88
C GLU A 32 -18.50 -1.84 -12.75
N CYS A 33 -18.47 -0.52 -12.57
CA CYS A 33 -17.21 0.20 -12.39
C CYS A 33 -16.47 -0.26 -11.13
N ASN A 34 -17.17 -0.43 -10.00
CA ASN A 34 -16.58 -0.97 -8.78
C ASN A 34 -15.97 -2.37 -9.00
N ALA A 35 -16.67 -3.26 -9.71
CA ALA A 35 -16.15 -4.59 -10.01
C ALA A 35 -14.88 -4.55 -10.88
N LEU A 36 -14.82 -3.66 -11.88
CA LEU A 36 -13.64 -3.50 -12.73
C LEU A 36 -12.47 -2.87 -11.97
N VAL A 37 -12.72 -1.87 -11.12
CA VAL A 37 -11.70 -1.26 -10.26
C VAL A 37 -11.14 -2.29 -9.28
N ASN A 38 -11.98 -3.14 -8.69
CA ASN A 38 -11.54 -4.21 -7.79
C ASN A 38 -10.62 -5.22 -8.49
N GLN A 39 -10.88 -5.59 -9.75
CA GLN A 39 -9.98 -6.45 -10.52
C GLN A 39 -8.58 -5.83 -10.74
N VAL A 40 -8.48 -4.50 -10.81
CA VAL A 40 -7.17 -3.82 -10.82
C VAL A 40 -6.47 -4.01 -9.48
N PHE A 41 -7.18 -3.86 -8.36
CA PHE A 41 -6.63 -4.11 -7.03
C PHE A 41 -6.26 -5.58 -6.80
N ASP A 42 -6.99 -6.53 -7.37
CA ASP A 42 -6.61 -7.94 -7.38
C ASP A 42 -5.29 -8.16 -8.11
N THR A 43 -5.05 -7.44 -9.21
CA THR A 43 -3.76 -7.48 -9.91
C THR A 43 -2.63 -6.90 -9.04
N TYR A 44 -2.91 -5.80 -8.33
CA TYR A 44 -1.99 -5.26 -7.34
C TYR A 44 -1.75 -6.19 -6.15
N SER A 45 -2.62 -7.16 -5.90
CA SER A 45 -2.38 -8.12 -4.83
C SER A 45 -1.19 -9.04 -5.14
N GLU A 46 -0.78 -9.18 -6.41
CA GLU A 46 0.38 -10.02 -6.80
C GLU A 46 1.72 -9.27 -6.77
N ILE A 47 1.70 -7.94 -6.68
CA ILE A 47 2.90 -7.07 -6.67
C ILE A 47 2.89 -6.14 -5.45
N ASP A 48 3.95 -5.36 -5.22
CA ASP A 48 3.88 -4.28 -4.23
C ASP A 48 3.30 -3.01 -4.88
N ILE A 49 2.11 -2.59 -4.43
CA ILE A 49 1.44 -1.39 -4.95
C ILE A 49 2.20 -0.09 -4.63
N TYR A 50 3.02 -0.08 -3.58
CA TYR A 50 3.81 1.09 -3.19
C TYR A 50 5.12 1.20 -3.97
N ASN A 51 5.64 0.06 -4.45
CA ASN A 51 6.76 0.04 -5.40
C ASN A 51 6.66 -1.17 -6.36
N ILE A 52 6.06 -0.95 -7.53
CA ILE A 52 5.79 -2.01 -8.51
C ILE A 52 7.04 -2.66 -9.12
N TYR A 53 8.22 -2.07 -8.90
CA TYR A 53 9.50 -2.60 -9.38
C TYR A 53 10.26 -3.41 -8.32
N ASP A 54 9.80 -3.35 -7.07
CA ASP A 54 10.36 -4.13 -5.98
C ASP A 54 9.62 -5.47 -5.80
N PRO A 55 10.29 -6.48 -5.23
CA PRO A 55 9.66 -7.76 -4.95
C PRO A 55 8.55 -7.59 -3.91
N LYS A 56 7.50 -8.42 -4.01
CA LYS A 56 6.48 -8.50 -2.96
C LYS A 56 7.05 -9.18 -1.71
N CYS A 57 6.61 -8.75 -0.53
CA CYS A 57 6.95 -9.42 0.72
C CYS A 57 6.32 -10.83 0.83
N LEU A 58 7.12 -11.84 1.19
CA LEU A 58 6.69 -13.25 1.29
C LEU A 58 6.71 -13.83 2.71
N ILE A 59 6.94 -13.00 3.73
CA ILE A 59 7.15 -13.47 5.12
C ILE A 59 5.93 -14.21 5.69
N ASN A 60 4.72 -13.95 5.19
CA ASN A 60 3.51 -14.63 5.64
C ASN A 60 3.13 -15.88 4.80
N THR A 61 3.72 -16.11 3.62
CA THR A 61 3.39 -17.26 2.76
C THR A 61 4.21 -18.51 3.07
N THR A 62 5.12 -18.46 4.05
CA THR A 62 5.98 -19.59 4.39
C THR A 62 6.24 -19.75 5.88
N SER A 63 5.20 -20.13 6.64
CA SER A 63 5.41 -20.85 7.92
C SER A 63 6.01 -22.26 7.74
N SER A 64 6.38 -22.63 6.50
CA SER A 64 7.14 -23.85 6.17
C SER A 64 8.35 -23.59 5.25
N ALA A 65 8.80 -22.35 5.06
CA ALA A 65 10.17 -22.15 4.61
C ALA A 65 11.01 -22.00 5.86
N THR A 66 11.69 -23.08 6.21
CA THR A 66 13.02 -22.98 6.80
C THR A 66 13.74 -21.76 6.24
N ALA A 67 14.53 -21.08 7.07
CA ALA A 67 15.58 -20.18 6.63
C ALA A 67 16.57 -20.94 5.73
N ASN A 68 16.13 -21.33 4.55
CA ASN A 68 16.96 -21.82 3.48
C ASN A 68 17.62 -20.57 2.97
N LYS A 69 18.85 -20.37 3.44
CA LYS A 69 19.89 -19.68 2.68
C LYS A 69 19.72 -20.13 1.24
N ILE A 70 19.11 -19.29 0.40
CA ILE A 70 19.10 -19.49 -1.03
C ILE A 70 20.57 -19.38 -1.44
N LYS A 71 21.25 -20.53 -1.53
CA LYS A 71 22.50 -20.63 -2.25
C LYS A 71 22.15 -20.36 -3.70
N PHE A 72 22.38 -19.12 -4.13
CA PHE A 72 22.50 -18.80 -5.54
C PHE A 72 23.78 -19.47 -6.06
N ASP A 73 23.67 -20.74 -6.44
CA ASP A 73 24.67 -21.37 -7.28
C ASP A 73 24.55 -20.74 -8.68
N GLY A 74 25.59 -20.01 -9.07
CA GLY A 74 25.82 -19.67 -10.47
C GLY A 74 25.23 -18.34 -10.97
N LEU A 75 25.53 -17.23 -10.30
CA LEU A 75 25.89 -15.93 -10.89
C LEU A 75 25.91 -14.92 -9.74
N ASN A 76 27.10 -14.60 -9.24
CA ASN A 76 27.36 -13.53 -8.27
C ASN A 76 27.05 -12.15 -8.89
N ARG A 77 25.80 -11.89 -9.25
CA ARG A 77 25.28 -10.55 -9.17
C ARG A 77 25.00 -10.35 -7.70
N VAL A 78 26.00 -9.81 -7.01
CA VAL A 78 25.79 -9.08 -5.76
C VAL A 78 24.65 -8.10 -6.08
N ARG A 79 23.41 -8.47 -5.74
CA ARG A 79 22.39 -7.46 -5.53
C ARG A 79 22.94 -6.73 -4.33
N ILE A 80 23.60 -5.61 -4.59
CA ILE A 80 23.71 -4.54 -3.62
C ILE A 80 22.27 -4.40 -3.14
N LEU A 81 21.98 -4.90 -1.94
CA LEU A 81 20.79 -4.47 -1.22
C LEU A 81 21.01 -2.98 -1.12
N ALA A 82 20.44 -2.24 -2.07
CA ALA A 82 20.44 -0.80 -1.99
C ALA A 82 19.93 -0.48 -0.58
N GLU A 83 20.56 0.48 0.09
CA GLU A 83 19.96 1.14 1.24
C GLU A 83 18.60 1.70 0.79
N GLY A 84 17.56 0.87 0.84
CA GLY A 84 16.45 0.95 -0.10
C GLY A 84 15.20 0.27 0.44
N TYR A 85 14.08 0.64 -0.16
CA TYR A 85 12.72 0.28 0.24
C TYR A 85 12.59 -1.22 0.55
N ASP A 86 12.12 -1.53 1.76
CA ASP A 86 11.87 -2.90 2.19
C ASP A 86 10.36 -3.18 2.17
N PRO A 87 9.85 -4.00 1.24
CA PRO A 87 8.43 -4.32 1.13
C PRO A 87 7.89 -5.06 2.36
N CYS A 88 8.78 -5.61 3.22
CA CYS A 88 8.44 -6.35 4.42
C CYS A 88 8.48 -5.52 5.72
N TYR A 89 8.56 -4.18 5.64
CA TYR A 89 8.69 -3.33 6.82
C TYR A 89 7.54 -3.47 7.83
N SER A 90 6.31 -3.72 7.38
CA SER A 90 5.12 -3.77 8.25
C SER A 90 5.17 -4.94 9.24
N PRO A 91 5.38 -6.21 8.82
CA PRO A 91 5.60 -7.33 9.75
C PRO A 91 6.69 -7.07 10.80
N TYR A 92 7.82 -6.49 10.40
CA TYR A 92 8.90 -6.17 11.34
C TYR A 92 8.49 -5.14 12.38
N SER A 93 7.75 -4.12 11.95
CA SER A 93 7.19 -3.10 12.83
C SER A 93 6.23 -3.73 13.85
N GLU A 94 5.33 -4.60 13.39
CA GLU A 94 4.40 -5.31 14.29
C GLU A 94 5.12 -6.20 15.29
N MET A 95 6.12 -6.95 14.87
CA MET A 95 6.93 -7.76 15.79
C MET A 95 7.64 -6.89 16.82
N TYR A 96 8.20 -5.75 16.41
CA TYR A 96 8.95 -4.85 17.29
C TYR A 96 8.04 -4.15 18.30
N PHE A 97 6.97 -3.50 17.86
CA PHE A 97 6.06 -2.73 18.72
C PHE A 97 5.22 -3.58 19.67
N ASN A 98 5.12 -4.90 19.43
CA ASN A 98 4.48 -5.84 20.36
C ASN A 98 5.43 -6.46 21.39
N ARG A 99 6.72 -6.09 21.40
CA ARG A 99 7.62 -6.55 22.47
C ARG A 99 7.29 -5.83 23.79
N PRO A 100 7.24 -6.54 24.93
CA PRO A 100 6.92 -5.93 26.22
C PRO A 100 7.90 -4.83 26.65
N ASP A 101 9.20 -5.02 26.38
CA ASP A 101 10.23 -4.04 26.70
C ASP A 101 10.09 -2.77 25.84
N VAL A 102 9.78 -2.93 24.56
CA VAL A 102 9.47 -1.80 23.65
C VAL A 102 8.24 -1.05 24.13
N GLN A 103 7.13 -1.75 24.39
CA GLN A 103 5.89 -1.13 24.89
C GLN A 103 6.14 -0.36 26.20
N THR A 104 6.88 -0.94 27.13
CA THR A 104 7.25 -0.27 28.38
C THR A 104 8.08 1.00 28.11
N SER A 105 9.05 0.93 27.19
CA SER A 105 9.93 2.08 26.88
C SER A 105 9.19 3.25 26.22
N ILE A 106 8.11 2.99 25.48
CA ILE A 106 7.27 4.02 24.85
C ILE A 106 6.04 4.37 25.68
N HIS A 107 5.94 3.87 26.91
CA HIS A 107 4.82 4.09 27.82
C HIS A 107 3.46 3.61 27.25
N ALA A 108 3.48 2.57 26.41
CA ALA A 108 2.27 1.90 25.93
C ALA A 108 1.80 0.84 26.93
N ASP A 109 0.48 0.63 27.04
CA ASP A 109 -0.09 -0.38 27.92
C ASP A 109 0.15 -1.79 27.37
N SER A 110 1.05 -2.53 28.02
CA SER A 110 1.39 -3.90 27.61
C SER A 110 0.27 -4.93 27.87
N ARG A 111 -0.82 -4.52 28.53
CA ARG A 111 -2.00 -5.36 28.77
C ARG A 111 -3.13 -5.12 27.76
N GLY A 112 -2.95 -4.15 26.86
CA GLY A 112 -3.93 -3.80 25.83
C GLY A 112 -3.98 -4.78 24.65
N GLU A 113 -4.72 -4.40 23.60
CA GLU A 113 -4.71 -5.11 22.33
C GLU A 113 -3.29 -5.10 21.72
N LYS A 114 -2.97 -6.13 20.93
CA LYS A 114 -1.74 -6.14 20.14
C LYS A 114 -1.72 -4.95 19.19
N TRP A 115 -0.57 -4.31 19.09
CA TRP A 115 -0.32 -3.28 18.10
C TRP A 115 -0.34 -3.90 16.70
N VAL A 116 -1.04 -3.26 15.76
CA VAL A 116 -1.09 -3.64 14.35
C VAL A 116 -0.92 -2.37 13.53
N SER A 117 -0.35 -2.47 12.33
CA SER A 117 -0.07 -1.27 11.52
C SER A 117 -1.35 -0.55 11.09
N CYS A 118 -2.40 -1.31 10.76
CA CYS A 118 -3.72 -0.80 10.38
C CYS A 118 -4.81 -1.68 11.00
N LYS A 119 -5.93 -1.08 11.42
CA LYS A 119 -7.09 -1.80 11.97
C LYS A 119 -8.21 -1.85 10.93
N ASP A 120 -8.39 -3.00 10.29
CA ASP A 120 -9.36 -3.18 9.19
C ASP A 120 -10.80 -2.87 9.60
N SER A 121 -11.17 -3.12 10.86
CA SER A 121 -12.52 -2.77 11.35
C SER A 121 -12.81 -1.27 11.28
N ILE A 122 -11.80 -0.43 11.58
CA ILE A 122 -11.94 1.02 11.47
C ILE A 122 -12.04 1.41 9.99
N LEU A 123 -11.15 0.87 9.15
CA LEU A 123 -11.15 1.14 7.70
C LEU A 123 -12.50 0.79 7.07
N ASN A 124 -13.03 -0.40 7.36
CA ASN A 124 -14.30 -0.89 6.81
C ASN A 124 -15.52 -0.14 7.35
N SER A 125 -15.43 0.45 8.55
CA SER A 125 -16.50 1.30 9.10
C SER A 125 -16.45 2.76 8.65
N TYR A 126 -15.37 3.18 7.99
CA TYR A 126 -15.18 4.58 7.62
C TYR A 126 -16.07 4.93 6.42
N ASN A 127 -17.01 5.86 6.63
CA ASN A 127 -18.05 6.20 5.65
C ASN A 127 -17.99 7.65 5.16
N PHE A 128 -16.89 8.36 5.43
CA PHE A 128 -16.72 9.76 5.07
C PHE A 128 -15.67 9.90 3.98
N SER A 129 -15.98 10.66 2.92
CA SER A 129 -15.01 11.00 1.88
C SER A 129 -15.39 12.33 1.24
N VAL A 130 -14.40 13.02 0.66
CA VAL A 130 -14.60 14.26 -0.08
C VAL A 130 -13.98 14.14 -1.47
N PHE A 131 -14.64 14.69 -2.48
CA PHE A 131 -14.16 14.62 -3.86
C PHE A 131 -12.81 15.34 -4.06
N SER A 132 -12.63 16.46 -3.36
CA SER A 132 -11.41 17.25 -3.46
C SER A 132 -11.10 17.98 -2.17
N VAL A 133 -9.82 18.02 -1.84
CA VAL A 133 -9.26 18.83 -0.75
C VAL A 133 -8.84 20.23 -1.24
N LEU A 134 -9.01 20.55 -2.53
CA LEU A 134 -8.61 21.84 -3.12
C LEU A 134 -9.16 23.06 -2.35
N PRO A 135 -10.44 23.10 -1.90
CA PRO A 135 -10.94 24.24 -1.13
C PRO A 135 -10.16 24.48 0.19
N VAL A 136 -9.65 23.40 0.79
CA VAL A 136 -8.78 23.49 1.98
C VAL A 136 -7.45 24.14 1.59
N TYR A 137 -6.82 23.67 0.51
CA TYR A 137 -5.58 24.27 0.00
C TYR A 137 -5.75 25.75 -0.33
N GLU A 138 -6.84 26.16 -0.98
CA GLU A 138 -7.11 27.57 -1.28
C GLU A 138 -7.17 28.43 -0.01
N LYS A 139 -7.80 27.93 1.06
CA LYS A 139 -7.87 28.62 2.35
C LYS A 139 -6.48 28.74 2.99
N LEU A 140 -5.68 27.67 2.96
CA LEU A 140 -4.32 27.67 3.52
C LEU A 140 -3.38 28.61 2.74
N ILE A 141 -3.52 28.67 1.41
CA ILE A 141 -2.77 29.59 0.54
C ILE A 141 -3.15 31.04 0.83
N LYS A 142 -4.45 31.36 0.96
CA LYS A 142 -4.91 32.70 1.38
C LYS A 142 -4.37 33.08 2.77
N GLY A 143 -4.22 32.09 3.65
CA GLY A 143 -3.56 32.21 4.95
C GLY A 143 -2.03 32.35 4.89
N LYS A 144 -1.42 32.38 3.70
CA LYS A 144 0.03 32.49 3.46
C LYS A 144 0.85 31.37 4.10
N LEU A 145 0.27 30.18 4.24
CA LEU A 145 0.99 29.00 4.69
C LEU A 145 1.83 28.42 3.54
N LYS A 146 3.04 27.97 3.85
CA LYS A 146 3.89 27.24 2.89
C LYS A 146 3.40 25.80 2.80
N ILE A 147 3.13 25.35 1.59
CA ILE A 147 2.59 24.02 1.31
C ILE A 147 3.55 23.31 0.38
N TRP A 148 3.93 22.09 0.75
CA TRP A 148 4.79 21.21 -0.06
C TRP A 148 3.98 19.98 -0.44
N MET A 149 3.95 19.67 -1.73
CA MET A 149 3.40 18.43 -2.26
C MET A 149 4.55 17.70 -2.95
N TYR A 150 4.78 16.45 -2.56
CA TYR A 150 5.77 15.58 -3.15
C TYR A 150 5.09 14.30 -3.64
N ARG A 151 5.72 13.67 -4.63
CA ARG A 151 5.34 12.38 -5.20
C ARG A 151 6.57 11.50 -5.23
#